data_AF-A0A6V8NCD3-F1
#
_entry.id   AF-A0A6V8NCD3-F1
#
_cell.length_a   1.000
_cell.length_b   1.000
_cell.length_c   1.000
_cell.angle_alpha   90.00
_cell.angle_beta   90.00
_cell.angle_gamma   90.00
#
_symmetry.space_group_name_H-M   'P 1'
#
loop_
_entity.id
_entity.type
_entity.pdbx_description
1 polymer ?
#
loop_
_entity_poly.entity_id
_entity_poly.type
_entity_poly.pdbx_seq_one_letter_code
_entity_poly.pdbx_strand_id
1 'polypeptide(L)'
;MRPSSQSLTLLALVALLFALAACAQIKALPNLPANHPEELASGPVSCTECHEDQQKGTLKQYAAFNHSRSFITNHRFYAGSDDVLCATCHKVSFCADCHTNQTEIKPSVKNGSRPDRVMPHRGDYLTLHKIEGKLDPASCHRCHGRANNERCVVCHR
;
A
#
# COMPACT_ATOMS: atom_id res chain seq x y z
N MET A 1 21.76 -40.97 -34.16
CA MET A 1 21.54 -39.83 -35.08
C MET A 1 21.73 -38.55 -34.29
N ARG A 2 22.72 -37.70 -34.64
CA ARG A 2 22.94 -36.43 -33.94
C ARG A 2 21.93 -35.40 -34.47
N PRO A 3 21.14 -34.74 -33.61
CA PRO A 3 20.19 -33.71 -34.05
C PRO A 3 20.96 -32.52 -34.66
N SER A 4 20.38 -31.88 -35.68
CA SER A 4 20.96 -30.69 -36.32
C SER A 4 20.93 -29.48 -35.38
N SER A 5 21.83 -28.52 -35.56
CA SER A 5 21.87 -27.30 -34.73
C SER A 5 20.59 -26.45 -34.82
N GLN A 6 19.88 -26.51 -35.95
CA GLN A 6 18.58 -25.87 -36.14
C GLN A 6 17.49 -26.53 -35.29
N SER A 7 17.54 -27.86 -35.14
CA SER A 7 16.60 -28.60 -34.29
C SER A 7 16.79 -28.25 -32.81
N LEU A 8 18.04 -28.07 -32.37
CA LEU A 8 18.38 -27.66 -30.99
C LEU A 8 17.94 -26.23 -30.66
N THR A 9 18.10 -25.29 -31.60
CA THR A 9 17.70 -23.89 -31.39
C THR A 9 16.18 -23.72 -31.35
N LEU A 10 15.44 -24.44 -32.19
CA LEU A 10 13.97 -24.44 -32.16
C LEU A 10 13.43 -24.99 -30.82
N LEU A 11 14.01 -26.09 -30.33
CA LEU A 11 13.67 -26.67 -29.03
C LEU A 11 13.94 -25.71 -27.86
N ALA A 12 15.04 -24.97 -27.90
CA ALA A 12 15.36 -23.98 -26.87
C ALA A 12 14.38 -22.78 -26.86
N LEU A 13 14.00 -22.28 -28.04
CA LEU A 13 13.02 -21.19 -28.17
C LEU A 13 11.62 -21.62 -27.69
N VAL A 14 11.20 -22.83 -28.04
CA VAL A 14 9.93 -23.40 -27.58
C VAL A 14 9.95 -23.57 -26.06
N ALA A 15 11.03 -24.10 -25.48
CA ALA A 15 11.18 -24.23 -24.04
C ALA A 15 11.14 -22.86 -23.32
N LEU A 16 11.78 -21.83 -23.89
CA LEU A 16 11.73 -20.47 -23.36
C LEU A 16 10.32 -19.87 -23.43
N LEU A 17 9.61 -20.06 -24.54
CA LEU A 17 8.21 -19.64 -24.69
C LEU A 17 7.30 -20.35 -23.69
N PHE A 18 7.48 -21.65 -23.46
CA PHE A 18 6.74 -22.39 -22.45
C PHE A 18 7.06 -21.92 -21.03
N ALA A 19 8.32 -21.60 -20.72
CA ALA A 19 8.71 -21.05 -19.42
C ALA A 19 8.07 -19.67 -19.17
N LEU A 20 8.09 -18.79 -20.18
CA LEU A 20 7.45 -17.47 -20.11
C LEU A 20 5.93 -17.57 -19.98
N ALA A 21 5.29 -18.49 -20.71
CA ALA A 21 3.86 -18.75 -20.61
C ALA A 21 3.49 -19.33 -19.24
N ALA A 22 4.32 -20.21 -18.66
CA ALA A 22 4.12 -20.73 -17.32
C ALA A 22 4.17 -19.63 -16.24
N CYS A 23 5.12 -18.69 -16.34
CA CYS A 23 5.20 -17.54 -15.45
C CYS A 23 3.97 -16.62 -15.57
N ALA A 24 3.43 -16.44 -16.77
CA ALA A 24 2.21 -15.64 -16.99
C ALA A 24 0.94 -16.31 -16.45
N GLN A 25 0.96 -17.63 -16.26
CA GLN A 25 -0.16 -18.43 -15.70
C GLN A 25 -0.12 -18.52 -14.18
N ILE A 26 0.92 -18.01 -13.51
CA ILE A 26 0.95 -17.82 -12.05
C ILE A 26 0.03 -16.64 -11.72
N LYS A 27 -1.28 -16.84 -11.86
CA LYS A 27 -2.28 -15.88 -11.43
C LYS A 27 -2.32 -15.83 -9.89
N ALA A 28 -2.49 -14.59 -9.41
CA ALA A 28 -2.99 -14.11 -8.13
C ALA A 28 -3.26 -15.13 -7.02
N LEU A 29 -2.92 -14.75 -5.77
CA LEU A 29 -3.27 -15.46 -4.53
C LEU A 29 -4.55 -16.29 -4.72
N PRO A 30 -4.48 -17.63 -4.67
CA PRO A 30 -5.52 -18.51 -5.21
C PRO A 30 -6.95 -18.34 -4.67
N ASN A 31 -7.16 -17.50 -3.64
CA ASN A 31 -8.37 -17.50 -2.83
C ASN A 31 -8.92 -16.10 -2.48
N LEU A 32 -8.43 -15.01 -3.07
CA LEU A 32 -8.96 -13.69 -2.74
C LEU A 32 -9.92 -13.18 -3.83
N PRO A 33 -11.22 -13.01 -3.53
CA PRO A 33 -12.17 -12.49 -4.50
C PRO A 33 -11.86 -11.02 -4.81
N ALA A 34 -12.12 -10.58 -6.04
CA ALA A 34 -11.83 -9.21 -6.47
C ALA A 34 -12.68 -8.16 -5.74
N ASN A 35 -13.84 -8.55 -5.19
CA ASN A 35 -14.76 -7.70 -4.44
C ASN A 35 -15.49 -8.53 -3.37
N HIS A 36 -16.02 -7.85 -2.35
CA HIS A 36 -16.90 -8.48 -1.36
C HIS A 36 -18.29 -8.77 -1.98
N PRO A 37 -18.90 -9.95 -1.75
CA PRO A 37 -20.17 -10.33 -2.37
C PRO A 37 -21.40 -9.59 -1.79
N GLU A 38 -21.31 -9.14 -0.54
CA GLU A 38 -22.32 -8.33 0.11
C GLU A 38 -21.92 -6.85 0.11
N GLU A 39 -22.91 -5.97 0.00
CA GLU A 39 -22.69 -4.53 0.09
C GLU A 39 -22.31 -4.15 1.52
N LEU A 40 -21.10 -3.63 1.70
CA LEU A 40 -20.59 -3.21 2.99
C LEU A 40 -20.99 -1.76 3.29
N ALA A 41 -21.18 -1.46 4.57
CA ALA A 41 -21.42 -0.09 5.02
C ALA A 41 -20.28 0.85 4.59
N SER A 42 -20.63 2.11 4.32
CA SER A 42 -19.64 3.14 4.03
C SER A 42 -18.79 3.44 5.26
N GLY A 43 -17.51 3.09 5.21
CA GLY A 43 -16.56 3.37 6.29
C GLY A 43 -15.57 2.24 6.53
N PRO A 44 -14.83 2.28 7.65
CA PRO A 44 -13.98 1.17 8.08
C PRO A 44 -14.85 -0.03 8.45
N VAL A 45 -14.62 -1.17 7.80
CA VAL A 45 -15.30 -2.44 8.08
C VAL A 45 -14.31 -3.38 8.79
N SER A 46 -14.79 -4.10 9.81
CA SER A 46 -14.01 -5.08 10.55
C SER A 46 -14.40 -6.49 10.10
N CYS A 47 -13.47 -7.20 9.45
CA CYS A 47 -13.73 -8.54 8.90
C CYS A 47 -14.16 -9.55 9.99
N THR A 48 -13.68 -9.36 11.22
CA THR A 48 -13.95 -10.25 12.36
C THR A 48 -15.36 -10.11 12.93
N GLU A 49 -16.17 -9.16 12.45
CA GLU A 49 -17.58 -9.06 12.81
C GLU A 49 -18.43 -10.17 12.17
N CYS A 50 -18.02 -10.63 10.97
CA CYS A 50 -18.75 -11.65 10.21
C CYS A 50 -17.92 -12.90 9.91
N HIS A 51 -16.58 -12.82 9.94
CA HIS A 51 -15.69 -13.93 9.67
C HIS A 51 -14.92 -14.37 10.91
N GLU A 52 -14.86 -15.69 11.14
CA GLU A 52 -13.96 -16.25 12.14
C GLU A 52 -12.50 -15.98 11.76
N ASP A 53 -11.67 -15.66 12.76
CA ASP A 53 -10.26 -15.30 12.57
C ASP A 53 -9.34 -16.53 12.34
N GLN A 54 -9.78 -17.44 11.46
CA GLN A 54 -9.10 -18.68 11.11
C GLN A 54 -8.70 -18.66 9.63
N GLN A 55 -7.66 -17.90 9.30
CA GLN A 55 -7.03 -18.00 7.99
C GLN A 55 -6.19 -19.29 7.91
N LYS A 56 -6.46 -20.12 6.90
CA LYS A 56 -5.67 -21.34 6.62
C LYS A 56 -4.53 -21.00 5.67
N GLY A 57 -3.32 -21.48 5.98
CA GLY A 57 -2.13 -21.30 5.12
C GLY A 57 -1.23 -20.15 5.57
N THR A 58 -0.60 -19.45 4.62
CA THR A 58 0.38 -18.37 4.87
C THR A 58 -0.23 -16.98 4.98
N LEU A 59 -1.55 -16.87 4.86
CA LEU A 59 -2.25 -15.59 4.89
C LEU A 59 -2.41 -15.10 6.34
N LYS A 60 -2.30 -13.79 6.53
CA LYS A 60 -2.49 -13.16 7.85
C LYS A 60 -3.96 -13.28 8.27
N GLN A 61 -4.17 -13.38 9.58
CA GLN A 61 -5.48 -13.31 10.22
C GLN A 61 -6.30 -12.07 9.79
N TYR A 62 -7.62 -12.20 9.70
CA TYR A 62 -8.52 -11.11 9.35
C TYR A 62 -8.42 -9.95 10.35
N ALA A 63 -8.24 -10.26 11.65
CA ALA A 63 -8.03 -9.28 12.70
C ALA A 63 -6.82 -8.37 12.42
N ALA A 64 -5.82 -8.86 11.68
CA ALA A 64 -4.62 -8.12 11.34
C ALA A 64 -4.87 -6.97 10.35
N PHE A 65 -6.01 -6.98 9.64
CA PHE A 65 -6.43 -5.95 8.68
C PHE A 65 -7.50 -5.01 9.22
N ASN A 66 -7.89 -5.17 10.50
CA ASN A 66 -8.75 -4.21 11.15
C ASN A 66 -8.07 -2.85 11.13
N HIS A 67 -8.73 -1.84 10.58
CA HIS A 67 -8.25 -0.48 10.36
C HIS A 67 -8.07 0.34 11.66
N SER A 68 -7.58 -0.33 12.71
CA SER A 68 -7.15 0.27 13.96
C SER A 68 -6.06 1.31 13.73
N ARG A 69 -5.88 2.19 14.71
CA ARG A 69 -4.79 3.18 14.70
C ARG A 69 -3.41 2.53 14.54
N SER A 70 -3.20 1.36 15.15
CA SER A 70 -1.94 0.62 15.04
C SER A 70 -1.73 0.11 13.61
N PHE A 71 -2.77 -0.48 12.99
CA PHE A 71 -2.72 -0.92 11.61
C PHE A 71 -2.37 0.23 10.67
N ILE A 72 -3.08 1.36 10.77
CA ILE A 72 -2.81 2.54 9.93
C ILE A 72 -1.39 3.06 10.11
N THR A 73 -0.85 3.04 11.34
CA THR A 73 0.52 3.49 11.61
C THR A 73 1.57 2.52 11.06
N ASN A 74 1.24 1.22 11.02
CA ASN A 74 2.14 0.14 10.63
C ASN A 74 1.85 -0.44 9.24
N HIS A 75 0.93 0.16 8.47
CA HIS A 75 0.43 -0.39 7.20
C HIS A 75 1.54 -0.71 6.20
N ARG A 76 2.67 0.00 6.25
CA ARG A 76 3.87 -0.28 5.44
C ARG A 76 4.35 -1.74 5.53
N PHE A 77 4.23 -2.36 6.71
CA PHE A 77 4.65 -3.76 6.91
C PHE A 77 3.64 -4.75 6.33
N TYR A 78 2.39 -4.33 6.14
CA TYR A 78 1.35 -5.12 5.51
C TYR A 78 1.42 -4.96 4.00
N ALA A 79 1.49 -3.72 3.50
CA ALA A 79 1.63 -3.40 2.09
C ALA A 79 2.93 -3.97 1.49
N GLY A 80 4.05 -3.94 2.23
CA GLY A 80 5.30 -4.54 1.78
C GLY A 80 5.26 -6.07 1.68
N SER A 81 4.32 -6.73 2.35
CA SER A 81 4.13 -8.18 2.26
C SER A 81 3.06 -8.61 1.25
N ASP A 82 2.01 -7.80 1.06
CA ASP A 82 0.83 -8.16 0.26
C ASP A 82 0.01 -6.91 -0.10
N ASP A 83 0.42 -6.18 -1.13
CA ASP A 83 -0.29 -5.00 -1.64
C ASP A 83 -1.53 -5.37 -2.45
N VAL A 84 -1.56 -6.56 -3.06
CA VAL A 84 -2.68 -7.11 -3.82
C VAL A 84 -3.93 -7.24 -2.94
N LEU A 85 -3.79 -7.67 -1.69
CA LEU A 85 -4.90 -7.73 -0.75
C LEU A 85 -5.55 -6.36 -0.52
N CYS A 86 -4.76 -5.29 -0.42
CA CYS A 86 -5.30 -3.93 -0.28
C CYS A 86 -6.14 -3.51 -1.50
N ALA A 87 -5.77 -3.98 -2.70
CA ALA A 87 -6.45 -3.66 -3.95
C ALA A 87 -7.87 -4.25 -4.06
N THR A 88 -8.22 -5.19 -3.19
CA THR A 88 -9.57 -5.79 -3.11
C THR A 88 -10.61 -4.82 -2.58
N CYS A 89 -10.19 -3.86 -1.74
CA CYS A 89 -11.08 -2.85 -1.16
C CYS A 89 -10.72 -1.43 -1.60
N HIS A 90 -9.45 -1.17 -1.91
CA HIS A 90 -8.95 0.16 -2.24
C HIS A 90 -8.45 0.24 -3.68
N LYS A 91 -8.75 1.35 -4.35
CA LYS A 91 -8.12 1.68 -5.63
C LYS A 91 -6.62 1.92 -5.43
N VAL A 92 -5.79 1.52 -6.39
CA VAL A 92 -4.32 1.77 -6.38
C VAL A 92 -3.98 3.26 -6.15
N SER A 93 -4.83 4.17 -6.63
CA SER A 93 -4.69 5.61 -6.40
C SER A 93 -4.70 6.01 -4.91
N PHE A 94 -5.30 5.20 -4.03
CA PHE A 94 -5.27 5.42 -2.59
C PHE A 94 -3.84 5.40 -2.04
N CYS A 95 -3.00 4.47 -2.51
CA CYS A 95 -1.60 4.39 -2.14
C CYS A 95 -0.85 5.64 -2.64
N ALA A 96 -1.20 6.08 -3.86
CA ALA A 96 -0.55 7.20 -4.52
C ALA A 96 -0.77 8.55 -3.83
N ASP A 97 -1.88 8.71 -3.09
CA ASP A 97 -2.18 9.92 -2.34
C ASP A 97 -1.09 10.30 -1.32
N CYS A 98 -0.36 9.32 -0.80
CA CYS A 98 0.71 9.51 0.17
C CYS A 98 2.08 9.07 -0.35
N HIS A 99 2.14 8.04 -1.20
CA HIS A 99 3.40 7.46 -1.70
C HIS A 99 3.91 8.11 -2.99
N THR A 100 3.19 9.07 -3.57
CA THR A 100 3.70 9.86 -4.70
C THR A 100 3.98 11.30 -4.28
N ASN A 101 5.03 11.87 -4.86
CA ASN A 101 5.42 13.28 -4.69
C ASN A 101 4.84 14.19 -5.80
N GLN A 102 3.99 13.65 -6.68
CA GLN A 102 3.43 14.32 -7.86
C GLN A 102 1.91 14.20 -7.90
N THR A 103 1.24 14.43 -6.78
CA THR A 103 -0.21 14.58 -6.79
C THR A 103 -0.58 15.98 -7.29
N GLU A 104 -1.57 16.06 -8.19
CA GLU A 104 -2.07 17.34 -8.73
C GLU A 104 -2.57 18.28 -7.61
N ILE A 105 -3.11 17.70 -6.54
CA ILE A 105 -3.64 18.41 -5.39
C ILE A 105 -2.80 18.05 -4.17
N LYS A 106 -2.28 19.07 -3.48
CA LYS A 106 -1.55 18.90 -2.21
C LYS A 106 -2.37 18.04 -1.24
N PRO A 107 -1.77 17.04 -0.56
CA PRO A 107 -2.49 16.21 0.41
C PRO A 107 -3.23 17.03 1.47
N SER A 108 -2.69 18.21 1.85
CA SER A 108 -3.34 19.15 2.77
C SER A 108 -4.69 19.67 2.30
N VAL A 109 -4.82 19.90 1.00
CA VAL A 109 -6.06 20.39 0.40
C VAL A 109 -7.01 19.22 0.18
N LYS A 110 -6.48 18.10 -0.33
CA LYS A 110 -7.27 16.90 -0.62
C LYS A 110 -7.89 16.28 0.64
N ASN A 111 -7.18 16.29 1.77
CA ASN A 111 -7.59 15.62 3.01
C ASN A 111 -7.61 16.54 4.23
N GLY A 112 -7.61 17.86 4.04
CA GLY A 112 -7.40 18.84 5.11
C GLY A 112 -8.43 18.81 6.24
N SER A 113 -9.64 18.33 5.96
CA SER A 113 -10.77 18.27 6.89
C SER A 113 -10.94 16.90 7.56
N ARG A 114 -10.05 15.93 7.32
CA ARG A 114 -10.17 14.58 7.88
C ARG A 114 -9.45 14.45 9.23
N PRO A 115 -10.16 14.52 10.37
CA PRO A 115 -9.53 14.44 11.69
C PRO A 115 -8.98 13.04 12.00
N ASP A 116 -9.47 12.01 11.30
CA ASP A 116 -9.03 10.63 11.42
C ASP A 116 -7.67 10.37 10.74
N ARG A 117 -7.27 11.26 9.82
CA ARG A 117 -5.96 11.19 9.17
C ARG A 117 -4.96 12.00 9.97
N VAL A 118 -4.04 11.29 10.60
CA VAL A 118 -2.89 11.89 11.29
C VAL A 118 -1.85 12.22 10.24
N MET A 119 -2.10 13.27 9.48
CA MET A 119 -1.20 13.73 8.43
C MET A 119 -0.59 15.07 8.81
N PRO A 120 0.74 15.25 8.67
CA PRO A 120 1.44 16.52 8.93
C PRO A 120 1.03 17.68 8.02
N HIS A 121 -0.04 17.54 7.24
CA HIS A 121 -0.50 18.51 6.27
C HIS A 121 -2.00 18.80 6.44
N ARG A 122 -2.65 18.40 7.52
CA ARG A 122 -4.07 18.76 7.80
C ARG A 122 -4.30 20.28 7.82
N GLY A 123 -5.55 20.72 7.66
CA GLY A 123 -5.89 22.15 7.52
C GLY A 123 -5.45 23.04 8.70
N ASP A 124 -5.30 22.44 9.88
CA ASP A 124 -4.82 23.04 11.14
C ASP A 124 -3.35 22.71 11.43
N TYR A 125 -2.56 22.34 10.40
CA TYR A 125 -1.13 22.07 10.53
C TYR A 125 -0.40 23.19 11.29
N LEU A 126 -0.64 24.47 10.97
CA LEU A 126 0.04 25.57 11.65
C LEU A 126 -0.23 25.63 13.16
N THR A 127 -1.40 25.15 13.61
CA THR A 127 -1.78 25.11 15.02
C THR A 127 -1.14 23.93 15.73
N LEU A 128 -1.11 22.76 15.09
CA LEU A 128 -0.62 21.51 15.70
C LEU A 128 0.87 21.25 15.47
N HIS A 129 1.48 21.87 14.46
CA HIS A 129 2.85 21.62 14.02
C HIS A 129 3.87 21.76 15.15
N LYS A 130 3.69 22.75 16.03
CA LYS A 130 4.59 22.95 17.18
C LYS A 130 4.59 21.73 18.12
N ILE A 131 3.43 21.11 18.30
CA ILE A 131 3.27 19.93 19.16
C ILE A 131 3.79 18.70 18.41
N GLU A 132 3.30 18.46 17.20
CA GLU A 132 3.66 17.29 16.39
C GLU A 132 5.16 17.25 16.03
N GLY A 133 5.72 18.38 15.62
CA GLY A 133 7.14 18.53 15.32
C GLY A 133 8.05 18.41 16.55
N LYS A 134 7.53 18.66 17.76
CA LYS A 134 8.26 18.39 19.01
C LYS A 134 8.19 16.92 19.40
N LEU A 135 7.05 16.26 19.16
CA LEU A 135 6.83 14.85 19.48
C LEU A 135 7.59 13.92 18.54
N ASP A 136 7.51 14.14 17.23
CA ASP A 136 8.19 13.32 16.21
C ASP A 136 8.50 14.15 14.94
N PRO A 137 9.60 14.93 14.93
CA PRO A 137 10.04 15.63 13.73
C PRO A 137 10.47 14.68 12.61
N ALA A 138 10.85 13.44 12.94
CA ALA A 138 11.30 12.45 11.97
C ALA A 138 10.18 11.95 11.05
N SER A 139 8.93 12.03 11.50
CA SER A 139 7.75 11.77 10.67
C SER A 139 7.74 12.59 9.37
N CYS A 140 8.19 13.85 9.41
CA CYS A 140 8.23 14.76 8.26
C CYS A 140 9.30 14.37 7.24
N HIS A 141 10.43 13.85 7.70
CA HIS A 141 11.57 13.48 6.85
C HIS A 141 11.28 12.31 5.92
N ARG A 142 10.24 11.52 6.21
CA ARG A 142 9.83 10.39 5.37
C ARG A 142 9.42 10.84 3.96
N CYS A 143 8.82 12.03 3.86
CA CYS A 143 8.37 12.58 2.58
C CYS A 143 9.25 13.76 2.13
N HIS A 144 9.76 14.56 3.06
CA HIS A 144 10.52 15.78 2.76
C HIS A 144 12.05 15.61 2.80
N GLY A 145 12.56 14.40 3.01
CA GLY A 145 13.99 14.12 3.12
C GLY A 145 14.61 14.49 4.47
N ARG A 146 15.86 14.05 4.68
CA ARG A 146 16.65 14.29 5.91
C ARG A 146 17.52 15.55 5.76
N ALA A 147 17.90 16.14 6.91
CA ALA A 147 18.58 17.43 7.10
C ALA A 147 17.67 18.65 6.93
N ASN A 148 17.87 19.66 7.80
CA ASN A 148 17.16 20.93 7.96
C ASN A 148 16.52 21.45 6.65
N ASN A 149 15.38 20.86 6.27
CA ASN A 149 14.95 20.89 4.89
C ASN A 149 14.51 22.31 4.53
N GLU A 150 14.54 22.65 3.25
CA GLU A 150 14.14 23.95 2.71
C GLU A 150 12.74 24.37 3.18
N ARG A 151 11.90 23.44 3.65
CA ARG A 151 10.56 23.72 4.16
C ARG A 151 10.57 24.18 5.62
N CYS A 152 11.39 23.57 6.47
CA CYS A 152 11.53 23.93 7.88
C CYS A 152 12.17 25.32 8.06
N VAL A 153 13.22 25.61 7.28
CA VAL A 153 13.99 26.86 7.40
C VAL A 153 13.23 28.11 6.95
N VAL A 154 12.09 27.95 6.26
CA VAL A 154 11.19 29.06 5.92
C VAL A 154 10.64 29.73 7.18
N CYS A 155 10.35 28.94 8.22
CA CYS A 155 9.77 29.42 9.48
C CYS A 155 10.74 29.32 10.68
N HIS A 156 11.73 28.43 10.63
CA HIS A 156 12.68 28.17 11.70
C HIS A 156 14.12 28.51 11.25
N ARG A 157 14.48 29.79 11.34
CA ARG A 157 15.85 30.27 11.06
C ARG A 157 16.72 30.21 12.31
#